data_AF-A0A2M8GGC9-F1
#
_entry.id   AF-A0A2M8GGC9-F1
#
_cell.length_a   1.000
_cell.length_b   1.000
_cell.length_c   1.000
_cell.angle_alpha   90.00
_cell.angle_beta   90.00
_cell.angle_gamma   90.00
#
_symmetry.space_group_name_H-M   'P 1'
#
loop_
_entity.id
_entity.type
_entity.pdbx_description
1 polymer ?
#
loop_
_entity_poly.entity_id
_entity_poly.type
_entity_poly.pdbx_seq_one_letter_code
_entity_poly.pdbx_strand_id
1 'polypeptide(L)'
;ERLKKNEPIYLHEFLYPVAQAQDSVVMDVDLEIGGSDQVFNMLAGRTLMKAVKGKEKYVLATKLLVDKEGNKVGKTTGNALFLDSSPNDF
;
A
#
# COMPACT_ATOMS: atom_id res chain seq x y z
N GLU A 1 11.32 -9.92 -4.59
CA GLU A 1 12.76 -9.70 -4.89
C GLU A 1 13.69 -10.19 -3.79
N ARG A 2 13.47 -9.81 -2.52
CA ARG A 2 14.28 -10.24 -1.35
C ARG A 2 14.49 -11.76 -1.26
N LEU A 3 13.42 -12.54 -1.45
CA LEU A 3 13.51 -14.01 -1.46
C LEU A 3 14.46 -14.55 -2.55
N LYS A 4 14.47 -13.94 -3.74
CA LYS A 4 15.39 -14.32 -4.82
C LYS A 4 16.84 -13.93 -4.53
N LYS A 5 17.05 -12.89 -3.72
CA LYS A 5 18.36 -12.40 -3.29
C LYS A 5 18.87 -13.09 -2.01
N ASN A 6 18.13 -14.06 -1.46
CA ASN A 6 18.40 -14.66 -0.14
C ASN A 6 18.56 -13.63 0.99
N GLU A 7 17.89 -12.49 0.86
CA GLU A 7 17.83 -11.52 1.95
C GLU A 7 16.83 -12.03 3.00
N PRO A 8 17.14 -11.90 4.31
CA PRO A 8 16.22 -12.32 5.36
C PRO A 8 14.86 -11.65 5.18
N ILE A 9 13.76 -12.39 5.35
CA ILE A 9 12.40 -11.86 5.45
C ILE A 9 11.85 -12.36 6.77
N TYR A 10 11.53 -11.45 7.67
CA TYR A 10 11.08 -11.83 9.00
C TYR A 10 9.59 -12.14 9.02
N LEU A 11 9.18 -13.04 9.92
CA LEU A 11 7.78 -13.48 10.03
C LEU A 11 6.80 -12.31 10.21
N HIS A 12 7.16 -11.30 10.99
CA HIS A 12 6.28 -10.14 11.23
C HIS A 12 5.99 -9.34 9.96
N GLU A 13 6.87 -9.38 8.96
CA GLU A 13 6.65 -8.72 7.67
C GLU A 13 5.52 -9.41 6.88
N PHE A 14 5.37 -10.73 7.02
CA PHE A 14 4.27 -11.50 6.43
C PHE A 14 2.92 -11.26 7.13
N LEU A 15 2.93 -10.73 8.35
CA LEU A 15 1.70 -10.44 9.10
C LEU A 15 1.06 -9.11 8.68
N TYR A 16 1.83 -8.18 8.11
CA TYR A 16 1.33 -6.86 7.73
C TYR A 16 0.14 -6.91 6.74
N PRO A 17 0.18 -7.71 5.64
CA PRO A 17 -0.97 -7.85 4.74
C PRO A 17 -2.22 -8.39 5.44
N VAL A 18 -2.05 -9.26 6.44
CA VAL A 18 -3.16 -9.82 7.23
C VAL A 18 -3.74 -8.75 8.14
N ALA A 19 -2.91 -7.94 8.79
CA ALA A 19 -3.35 -6.83 9.63
C ALA A 19 -4.17 -5.81 8.82
N GLN A 20 -3.66 -5.35 7.66
CA GLN A 20 -4.40 -4.44 6.78
C GLN A 20 -5.69 -5.08 6.23
N ALA A 21 -5.68 -6.39 5.97
CA ALA A 21 -6.88 -7.10 5.56
C ALA A 21 -7.96 -7.09 6.66
N GLN A 22 -7.59 -7.21 7.93
CA GLN A 22 -8.54 -7.12 9.05
C GLN A 22 -9.22 -5.75 9.11
N ASP A 23 -8.51 -4.66 8.83
CA ASP A 23 -9.12 -3.32 8.77
C ASP A 23 -10.26 -3.27 7.73
N SER A 24 -10.08 -3.95 6.59
CA SER A 24 -11.12 -4.07 5.57
C SER A 24 -12.40 -4.72 6.11
N VAL A 25 -12.24 -5.78 6.90
CA VAL A 25 -13.34 -6.52 7.54
C VAL A 25 -14.01 -5.68 8.60
N VAL A 26 -13.23 -5.11 9.50
CA VAL A 26 -13.74 -4.32 10.63
C VAL A 26 -14.51 -3.10 10.12
N MET A 27 -14.00 -2.41 9.10
CA MET A 27 -14.62 -1.21 8.53
C MET A 27 -15.72 -1.50 7.48
N ASP A 28 -15.96 -2.77 7.14
CA ASP A 28 -16.92 -3.18 6.10
C ASP A 28 -16.69 -2.54 4.72
N VAL A 29 -15.44 -2.43 4.29
CA VAL A 29 -15.05 -1.63 3.12
C VAL A 29 -15.64 -2.14 1.79
N ASP A 30 -16.29 -1.25 1.04
CA ASP A 30 -16.74 -1.51 -0.35
C ASP A 30 -15.62 -1.28 -1.39
N LEU A 31 -14.81 -0.23 -1.22
CA LEU A 31 -13.71 0.14 -2.10
C LEU A 31 -12.50 0.59 -1.29
N GLU A 32 -11.33 0.02 -1.60
CA GLU A 32 -10.04 0.52 -1.09
C GLU A 32 -9.24 1.15 -2.22
N ILE A 33 -8.67 2.33 -1.93
CA ILE A 33 -7.89 3.13 -2.86
C ILE A 33 -6.47 3.22 -2.33
N GLY A 34 -5.47 2.97 -3.18
CA GLY A 34 -4.07 3.02 -2.77
C GLY A 34 -3.12 3.23 -3.94
N GLY A 35 -1.83 3.36 -3.63
CA GLY A 35 -0.77 3.36 -4.64
C GLY A 35 -0.62 1.98 -5.29
N SER A 36 -0.02 1.93 -6.48
CA SER A 36 0.23 0.67 -7.19
C SER A 36 1.18 -0.29 -6.44
N ASP A 37 1.94 0.22 -5.47
CA ASP A 37 2.75 -0.58 -4.55
C ASP A 37 1.94 -1.30 -3.45
N GLN A 38 0.67 -0.92 -3.22
CA GLN A 38 -0.19 -1.52 -2.20
C GLN A 38 -1.13 -2.61 -2.72
N VAL A 39 -1.12 -2.90 -4.03
CA VAL A 39 -2.08 -3.83 -4.66
C VAL A 39 -2.13 -5.19 -3.94
N PHE A 40 -0.98 -5.74 -3.55
CA PHE A 40 -0.93 -7.01 -2.85
C PHE A 40 -1.70 -6.99 -1.51
N ASN A 41 -1.48 -5.97 -0.69
CA ASN A 41 -2.14 -5.84 0.61
C ASN A 41 -3.65 -5.58 0.44
N MET A 42 -4.03 -4.73 -0.50
CA MET A 42 -5.45 -4.44 -0.78
C MET A 42 -6.21 -5.70 -1.27
N LEU A 43 -5.56 -6.55 -2.07
CA LEU A 43 -6.12 -7.82 -2.51
C LEU A 43 -6.20 -8.86 -1.39
N ALA A 44 -5.28 -8.85 -0.42
CA ALA A 44 -5.40 -9.64 0.80
C ALA A 44 -6.67 -9.23 1.58
N GLY A 45 -6.93 -7.91 1.69
CA GLY A 45 -8.18 -7.37 2.25
C GLY A 45 -9.43 -7.84 1.50
N ARG A 46 -9.44 -7.80 0.17
CA ARG A 46 -10.54 -8.35 -0.65
C ARG A 46 -10.78 -9.83 -0.37
N THR A 47 -9.71 -10.62 -0.29
CA THR A 47 -9.78 -12.07 -0.07
C THR A 47 -10.39 -12.37 1.30
N LEU A 48 -9.93 -11.67 2.34
CA LEU A 48 -10.44 -11.85 3.69
C LEU A 48 -11.88 -11.37 3.83
N MET A 49 -12.24 -10.23 3.21
CA MET A 49 -13.62 -9.73 3.18
C MET A 49 -14.60 -10.77 2.64
N LYS A 50 -14.24 -11.42 1.53
CA LYS A 50 -15.03 -12.49 0.95
C LYS A 50 -15.14 -13.69 1.89
N ALA A 51 -14.04 -14.09 2.53
CA ALA A 51 -14.03 -15.26 3.41
C ALA A 51 -14.84 -15.04 4.71
N VAL A 52 -14.77 -13.85 5.29
CA VAL A 52 -15.41 -13.57 6.60
C VAL A 52 -16.84 -13.07 6.45
N LYS A 53 -17.12 -12.22 5.47
CA LYS A 53 -18.41 -11.54 5.30
C LYS A 53 -19.19 -11.97 4.06
N GLY A 54 -18.60 -12.76 3.17
CA GLY A 54 -19.23 -13.08 1.86
C GLY A 54 -19.39 -11.86 0.95
N LYS A 55 -18.75 -10.74 1.28
CA LYS A 55 -18.89 -9.45 0.58
C LYS A 55 -17.76 -9.29 -0.45
N GLU A 56 -18.12 -8.87 -1.66
CA GLU A 56 -17.15 -8.45 -2.66
C GLU A 56 -16.70 -7.01 -2.36
N LYS A 57 -15.38 -6.80 -2.33
CA LYS A 57 -14.73 -5.50 -2.15
C LYS A 57 -13.93 -5.15 -3.40
N TYR A 58 -13.93 -3.89 -3.79
CA TYR A 58 -13.18 -3.37 -4.93
C TYR A 58 -11.84 -2.78 -4.50
N VAL A 59 -10.88 -2.77 -5.43
CA VAL A 59 -9.55 -2.20 -5.25
C VAL A 59 -9.27 -1.28 -6.42
N LEU A 60 -8.86 -0.05 -6.12
CA LEU A 60 -8.42 0.92 -7.12
C LEU A 60 -6.98 1.36 -6.82
N ALA A 61 -6.09 1.01 -7.75
CA ALA A 61 -4.68 1.37 -7.65
C ALA A 61 -4.39 2.60 -8.51
N THR A 62 -3.71 3.58 -7.91
CA THR A 62 -3.26 4.80 -8.57
C THR A 62 -1.78 4.71 -8.91
N LYS A 63 -1.34 5.48 -9.91
CA LYS A 63 0.09 5.60 -10.24
C LYS A 63 0.81 6.29 -9.09
N LEU A 64 2.03 5.84 -8.81
CA LEU A 64 2.91 6.54 -7.87
C LEU A 64 3.36 7.87 -8.47
N LEU A 65 3.43 8.90 -7.62
CA LEU A 65 3.99 10.20 -8.00
C LEU A 65 5.47 10.04 -8.33
N VAL A 66 5.88 10.61 -9.46
CA VAL A 66 7.27 10.66 -9.91
C VAL A 66 7.68 12.11 -10.17
N ASP A 67 8.97 12.40 -10.01
CA ASP A 67 9.56 13.68 -10.38
C ASP A 67 9.75 13.82 -11.90
N LYS A 68 10.31 14.95 -12.33
CA LYS A 68 10.55 15.24 -13.75
C LYS A 68 11.58 14.29 -14.38
N GLU A 69 12.44 13.67 -13.57
CA GLU A 69 13.40 12.64 -13.98
C GLU A 69 12.80 11.22 -13.98
N GLY A 70 11.57 11.04 -13.47
CA GLY A 70 10.87 9.76 -13.41
C GLY A 70 11.16 8.94 -12.15
N ASN A 71 11.86 9.49 -11.15
CA ASN A 71 12.09 8.82 -9.88
C ASN A 71 10.86 8.94 -8.98
N LYS A 72 10.57 7.89 -8.20
CA LYS A 72 9.48 7.91 -7.21
C LYS A 72 9.72 9.06 -6.22
N VAL A 73 8.71 9.88 -5.99
CA VAL A 73 8.74 10.90 -4.93
C VAL A 73 8.62 10.20 -3.58
N GLY A 74 9.56 10.47 -2.67
CA GLY A 74 9.58 9.77 -1.38
C GLY A 74 10.64 10.28 -0.41
N LYS A 75 10.40 10.03 0.88
CA LYS A 75 11.33 10.43 1.95
C LYS A 75 12.71 9.82 1.80
N THR A 76 12.76 8.58 1.33
CA THR A 76 14.01 7.81 1.15
C THR A 76 14.79 8.20 -0.10
N THR A 77 14.13 8.81 -1.09
CA THR A 77 14.75 9.26 -2.35
C THR A 77 15.25 10.70 -2.26
N GLY A 78 15.01 11.40 -1.15
CA GLY A 78 15.51 12.76 -0.91
C GLY A 78 14.75 13.86 -1.66
N ASN A 79 13.82 13.50 -2.54
CA ASN A 79 12.97 14.40 -3.34
C ASN A 79 11.55 14.54 -2.75
N ALA A 80 11.37 14.29 -1.46
CA ALA A 80 10.06 14.34 -0.82
C ALA A 80 9.51 15.76 -0.80
N LEU A 81 8.28 15.91 -1.30
CA LEU A 81 7.47 17.12 -1.14
C LEU A 81 6.59 16.93 0.10
N PHE A 82 6.75 17.81 1.08
CA PHE A 82 5.98 17.76 2.32
C PHE A 82 4.76 18.68 2.22
N LEU A 83 3.59 18.18 2.64
CA LEU A 83 2.33 18.93 2.53
C LEU A 83 2.28 20.14 3.47
N ASP A 84 3.12 20.16 4.50
CA ASP A 84 3.27 21.22 5.49
C ASP A 84 4.46 22.15 5.22
N SER A 85 5.17 21.98 4.09
CA SER A 85 6.20 22.91 3.65
C SER A 85 5.65 24.31 3.39
N SER A 86 6.49 25.34 3.56
CA SER A 86 6.15 26.68 3.11
C SER A 86 6.04 26.72 1.56
N PRO A 87 5.31 27.69 0.97
CA PRO A 87 5.21 27.78 -0.49
C PRO A 87 6.55 27.93 -1.23
N ASN A 88 7.59 28.44 -0.58
CA ASN A 88 8.92 28.58 -1.17
C ASN A 88 9.76 27.29 -1.08
N ASP A 89 9.36 26.36 -0.19
CA ASP A 89 10.02 25.08 0.05
C ASP A 89 9.25 23.90 -0.55
N PHE A 90 8.16 24.18 -1.28
CA PHE A 90 7.33 23.21 -1.99
C PHE A 90 7.71 23.09 -3.47
#